data_AF-A0A9P6PS48-F1
#
_entry.id   AF-A0A9P6PS48-F1
#
_cell.length_a   1.000
_cell.length_b   1.000
_cell.length_c   1.000
_cell.angle_alpha   90.00
_cell.angle_beta   90.00
_cell.angle_gamma   90.00
#
_symmetry.space_group_name_H-M   'P 1'
#
loop_
_entity.id
_entity.type
_entity.pdbx_description
1 polymer ?
#
loop_
_entity_poly.entity_id
_entity_poly.type
_entity_poly.pdbx_seq_one_letter_code
_entity_poly.pdbx_strand_id
1 'polypeptide(L)'
;MDAASPYGFGPFLSHFIGWAYFIAWSASFYPQAILNWRRKSVQGLSLDFIFLNVLGFLCYSIFNLAFYYSPEIQEEYRKRNDGQDNLVRANDVFFAVHALVLSSFTLLQTLIYKRDEGQKVSSPTKVLISITVLGAGVVFASAISGRSQWIDLLYYLSYIKLGISFVKYCPQVYLNYASQSTVGWSIHNILLDFTGGALSIGQLVLDAYISGDWSGISGDPVKFGLGFLSIAFDLVFMTQHYILYRNRQDFYTPLSMVENNDGDNNGRRGSIGEQKGLLLPAHRNYQSTQREASVRSKSMKDLELGVQH
;
A
#
# COMPACT_ATOMS: atom_id res chain seq x y z
N MET A 1 28.58 18.32 30.66
CA MET A 1 27.69 17.58 29.75
C MET A 1 26.93 16.62 30.63
N ASP A 2 25.80 17.05 31.15
CA ASP A 2 25.02 16.27 32.11
C ASP A 2 24.40 15.08 31.37
N ALA A 3 24.70 13.88 31.87
CA ALA A 3 24.05 12.67 31.42
C ALA A 3 22.54 12.86 31.59
N ALA A 4 21.81 12.87 30.47
CA ALA A 4 20.36 13.03 30.46
C ALA A 4 19.74 12.01 31.43
N SER A 5 19.07 12.52 32.47
CA SER A 5 18.31 11.72 33.40
C SER A 5 17.36 10.79 32.61
N PRO A 6 17.34 9.47 32.89
CA PRO A 6 16.39 8.55 32.26
C PRO A 6 14.92 8.86 32.59
N TYR A 7 14.66 9.87 33.44
CA TYR A 7 13.35 10.37 33.85
C TYR A 7 13.07 11.81 33.36
N GLY A 8 13.70 12.25 32.27
CA GLY A 8 13.39 13.54 31.64
C GLY A 8 12.07 13.54 30.87
N PHE A 9 11.46 14.72 30.69
CA PHE A 9 10.26 14.91 29.86
C PHE A 9 10.48 14.43 28.40
N GLY A 10 11.69 14.62 27.86
CA GLY A 10 12.05 14.18 26.50
C GLY A 10 11.93 12.66 26.30
N PRO A 11 12.65 11.83 27.07
CA PRO A 11 12.51 10.37 27.02
C PRO A 11 11.08 9.87 27.25
N PHE A 12 10.34 10.49 28.18
CA PHE A 12 8.93 10.16 28.39
C PHE A 12 8.07 10.44 27.16
N LEU A 13 8.24 11.63 26.54
CA LEU A 13 7.52 12.02 25.33
C LEU A 13 7.87 11.10 24.15
N SER A 14 9.15 10.75 23.98
CA SER A 14 9.59 9.79 22.97
C SER A 14 8.91 8.43 23.15
N HIS A 15 8.89 7.89 24.37
CA HIS A 15 8.21 6.64 24.68
C HIS A 15 6.69 6.70 24.39
N PHE A 16 6.04 7.81 24.75
CA PHE A 16 4.61 8.01 24.45
C PHE A 16 4.32 8.05 22.95
N ILE A 17 5.13 8.80 22.17
CA ILE A 17 5.03 8.85 20.71
C ILE A 17 5.25 7.45 20.11
N GLY A 18 6.19 6.69 20.69
CA GLY A 18 6.47 5.29 20.35
C GLY A 18 5.24 4.39 20.41
N TRP A 19 4.56 4.40 21.56
CA TRP A 19 3.32 3.63 21.71
C TRP A 19 2.20 4.15 20.83
N ALA A 20 2.10 5.47 20.65
CA ALA A 20 1.07 6.07 19.80
C ALA A 20 1.20 5.62 18.34
N TYR A 21 2.40 5.65 17.74
CA TYR A 21 2.56 5.16 16.36
C TYR A 21 2.38 3.66 16.25
N PHE A 22 2.82 2.89 17.26
CA PHE A 22 2.67 1.43 17.24
C PHE A 22 1.20 1.04 17.23
N ILE A 23 0.38 1.72 18.04
CA ILE A 23 -1.07 1.54 18.06
C ILE A 23 -1.68 2.00 16.73
N ALA A 24 -1.26 3.14 16.18
CA ALA A 24 -1.79 3.65 14.92
C ALA A 24 -1.54 2.67 13.76
N TRP A 25 -0.31 2.16 13.61
CA TRP A 25 0.01 1.14 12.60
C TRP A 25 -0.72 -0.17 12.83
N SER A 26 -0.84 -0.65 14.07
CA SER A 26 -1.59 -1.88 14.35
C SER A 26 -3.08 -1.71 14.06
N ALA A 27 -3.65 -0.55 14.37
CA ALA A 27 -5.05 -0.23 14.10
C ALA A 27 -5.33 -0.05 12.60
N SER A 28 -4.34 0.34 11.79
CA SER A 28 -4.52 0.63 10.36
C SER A 28 -5.00 -0.58 9.55
N PHE A 29 -4.77 -1.81 10.04
CA PHE A 29 -5.22 -3.05 9.40
C PHE A 29 -6.74 -3.31 9.50
N TYR A 30 -7.42 -2.70 10.47
CA TYR A 30 -8.83 -2.97 10.75
C TYR A 30 -9.82 -2.25 9.82
N PRO A 31 -9.64 -0.95 9.49
CA PRO A 31 -10.60 -0.21 8.70
C PRO A 31 -11.00 -0.86 7.38
N GLN A 32 -10.07 -1.47 6.64
CA GLN A 32 -10.41 -2.13 5.38
C GLN A 32 -11.27 -3.37 5.61
N ALA A 33 -10.91 -4.20 6.59
CA ALA A 33 -11.69 -5.38 6.96
C ALA A 33 -13.11 -5.02 7.41
N ILE A 34 -13.24 -3.94 8.21
CA ILE A 34 -14.55 -3.42 8.66
C ILE A 34 -15.34 -2.87 7.47
N LEU A 35 -14.70 -2.12 6.56
CA LEU A 35 -15.34 -1.56 5.37
C LEU A 35 -15.93 -2.67 4.48
N ASN A 36 -15.14 -3.71 4.21
CA ASN A 36 -15.57 -4.88 3.46
C ASN A 36 -16.75 -5.58 4.14
N TRP A 37 -16.69 -5.75 5.48
CA TRP A 37 -17.77 -6.38 6.24
C TRP A 37 -19.06 -5.57 6.24
N ARG A 38 -18.98 -4.23 6.33
CA ARG A 38 -20.14 -3.34 6.28
C ARG A 38 -20.79 -3.31 4.90
N ARG A 39 -19.99 -3.33 3.84
CA ARG A 39 -20.48 -3.25 2.45
C ARG A 39 -20.84 -4.60 1.85
N LYS A 40 -20.38 -5.71 2.44
CA LYS A 40 -20.47 -7.07 1.87
C LYS A 40 -19.93 -7.13 0.43
N SER A 41 -18.94 -6.29 0.14
CA SER A 41 -18.35 -6.11 -1.19
C SER A 41 -16.88 -5.73 -1.04
N VAL A 42 -16.05 -6.25 -1.95
CA VAL A 42 -14.62 -5.92 -2.12
C VAL A 42 -14.35 -5.24 -3.47
N GLN A 43 -15.40 -4.71 -4.10
CA GLN A 43 -15.29 -3.90 -5.30
C GLN A 43 -14.45 -2.63 -5.03
N GLY A 44 -13.61 -2.24 -5.99
CA GLY A 44 -12.64 -1.14 -5.84
C GLY A 44 -11.42 -1.44 -4.93
N LEU A 45 -11.25 -2.69 -4.49
CA LEU A 45 -10.07 -3.13 -3.74
C LEU A 45 -9.18 -4.00 -4.65
N SER A 46 -7.91 -3.69 -4.75
CA SER A 46 -6.97 -4.42 -5.59
C SER A 46 -6.66 -5.80 -5.00
N LEU A 47 -6.95 -6.88 -5.75
CA LEU A 47 -6.55 -8.22 -5.34
C LEU A 47 -5.03 -8.35 -5.27
N ASP A 48 -4.30 -7.69 -6.15
CA ASP A 48 -2.85 -7.66 -6.11
C ASP A 48 -2.34 -7.13 -4.77
N PHE A 49 -2.86 -5.97 -4.33
CA PHE A 49 -2.50 -5.39 -3.03
C PHE A 49 -2.72 -6.41 -1.90
N ILE A 50 -3.87 -7.08 -1.88
CA ILE A 50 -4.22 -8.05 -0.82
C ILE A 50 -3.28 -9.25 -0.82
N PHE A 51 -3.07 -9.88 -1.99
CA PHE A 51 -2.18 -11.06 -2.10
C PHE A 51 -0.74 -10.70 -1.74
N LEU A 52 -0.26 -9.54 -2.19
CA LEU A 52 1.06 -9.02 -1.82
C LEU A 52 1.16 -8.75 -0.32
N ASN A 53 0.12 -8.19 0.31
CA ASN A 53 0.12 -7.93 1.74
C ASN A 53 0.20 -9.23 2.55
N VAL A 54 -0.59 -10.25 2.19
CA VAL A 54 -0.54 -11.58 2.82
C VAL A 54 0.82 -12.23 2.63
N LEU A 55 1.35 -12.26 1.40
CA LEU A 55 2.66 -12.85 1.12
C LEU A 55 3.77 -12.15 1.91
N GLY A 56 3.78 -10.82 1.91
CA GLY A 56 4.75 -10.04 2.66
C GLY A 56 4.68 -10.35 4.16
N PHE A 57 3.50 -10.27 4.78
CA PHE A 57 3.37 -10.55 6.21
C PHE A 57 3.59 -12.02 6.57
N LEU A 58 3.41 -12.96 5.63
CA LEU A 58 3.80 -14.35 5.81
C LEU A 58 5.32 -14.47 5.90
N CYS A 59 6.06 -13.92 4.92
CA CYS A 59 7.53 -13.87 4.94
C CYS A 59 8.04 -13.21 6.23
N TYR A 60 7.43 -12.09 6.63
CA TYR A 60 7.82 -11.35 7.82
C TYR A 60 7.52 -12.11 9.11
N SER A 61 6.39 -12.81 9.19
CA SER A 61 6.04 -13.64 10.36
C SER A 61 6.99 -14.81 10.50
N ILE A 62 7.30 -15.52 9.42
CA ILE A 62 8.27 -16.63 9.43
C ILE A 62 9.64 -16.12 9.92
N PHE A 63 10.11 -15.01 9.37
CA PHE A 63 11.36 -14.37 9.80
C PHE A 63 11.38 -14.09 11.31
N ASN A 64 10.41 -13.32 11.81
CA ASN A 64 10.41 -12.92 13.22
C ASN A 64 10.22 -14.10 14.17
N LEU A 65 9.34 -15.05 13.85
CA LEU A 65 9.14 -16.25 14.66
C LEU A 65 10.41 -17.09 14.75
N ALA A 66 11.10 -17.29 13.62
CA ALA A 66 12.32 -18.10 13.60
C ALA A 66 13.47 -17.41 14.35
N PHE A 67 13.71 -16.12 14.12
CA PHE A 67 14.73 -15.34 14.83
C PHE A 67 14.46 -15.25 16.35
N TYR A 68 13.20 -15.21 16.75
CA TYR A 68 12.83 -15.09 18.15
C TYR A 68 12.87 -16.43 18.90
N TYR A 69 12.40 -17.52 18.29
CA TYR A 69 12.24 -18.81 18.99
C TYR A 69 13.31 -19.87 18.68
N SER A 70 14.05 -19.78 17.58
CA SER A 70 15.01 -20.82 17.21
C SER A 70 16.43 -20.51 17.73
N PRO A 71 16.97 -21.30 18.68
CA PRO A 71 18.34 -21.11 19.16
C PRO A 71 19.38 -21.35 18.05
N GLU A 72 19.07 -22.24 17.09
CA GLU A 72 19.92 -22.52 15.94
C GLU A 72 20.08 -21.26 15.07
N ILE A 73 18.97 -20.61 14.70
CA ILE A 73 19.00 -19.37 13.92
C ILE A 73 19.74 -18.25 14.65
N GLN A 74 19.51 -18.13 15.96
CA GLN A 74 20.19 -17.14 16.79
C GLN A 74 21.70 -17.35 16.79
N GLU A 75 22.14 -18.60 16.91
CA GLU A 75 23.55 -18.96 16.84
C GLU A 75 24.15 -18.73 15.45
N GLU A 76 23.44 -19.10 14.39
CA GLU A 76 23.85 -18.81 13.01
C GLU A 76 24.01 -17.30 12.77
N TYR A 77 23.12 -16.49 13.34
CA TYR A 77 23.22 -15.03 13.28
C TYR A 77 24.44 -14.52 14.04
N ARG A 78 24.65 -14.98 15.29
CA ARG A 78 25.81 -14.57 16.11
C ARG A 78 27.12 -14.85 15.40
N LYS A 79 27.26 -16.03 14.81
CA LYS A 79 28.46 -16.42 14.04
C LYS A 79 28.74 -15.48 12.86
N ARG A 80 27.70 -14.88 12.27
CA ARG A 80 27.81 -13.97 11.12
C ARG A 80 27.95 -12.49 11.51
N ASN A 81 27.74 -12.15 12.78
CA ASN A 81 27.69 -10.76 13.26
C ASN A 81 28.55 -10.57 14.53
N ASP A 82 29.77 -11.11 14.54
CA ASP A 82 30.76 -10.92 15.62
C ASP A 82 30.23 -11.25 17.03
N GLY A 83 29.39 -12.28 17.14
CA GLY A 83 28.79 -12.72 18.39
C GLY A 83 27.59 -11.88 18.87
N GLN A 84 27.17 -10.86 18.12
CA GLN A 84 26.05 -10.00 18.49
C GLN A 84 24.71 -10.72 18.34
N ASP A 85 23.82 -10.51 19.32
CA ASP A 85 22.46 -11.02 19.26
C ASP A 85 21.63 -10.28 18.21
N ASN A 86 20.65 -10.99 17.65
CA ASN A 86 19.70 -10.35 16.75
C ASN A 86 18.78 -9.37 17.50
N LEU A 87 18.27 -8.39 16.77
CA LEU A 87 17.45 -7.31 17.33
C LEU A 87 15.96 -7.63 17.40
N VAL A 88 15.51 -8.82 16.96
CA VAL A 88 14.08 -9.18 16.98
C VAL A 88 13.60 -9.29 18.42
N ARG A 89 12.43 -8.71 18.69
CA ARG A 89 11.77 -8.70 19.99
C ARG A 89 10.34 -9.26 19.89
N ALA A 90 9.74 -9.53 21.05
CA ALA A 90 8.40 -10.12 21.13
C ALA A 90 7.32 -9.24 20.47
N ASN A 91 7.46 -7.91 20.55
CA ASN A 91 6.56 -6.97 19.88
C ASN A 91 6.63 -7.07 18.35
N ASP A 92 7.80 -7.36 17.77
CA ASP A 92 7.96 -7.54 16.33
C ASP A 92 7.25 -8.80 15.85
N VAL A 93 7.38 -9.89 16.64
CA VAL A 93 6.64 -11.15 16.41
C VAL A 93 5.14 -10.90 16.48
N PHE A 94 4.65 -10.25 17.54
CA PHE A 94 3.23 -9.96 17.69
C PHE A 94 2.70 -9.13 16.53
N PHE A 95 3.40 -8.05 16.16
CA PHE A 95 3.01 -7.18 15.05
C PHE A 95 2.96 -7.94 13.72
N ALA A 96 4.00 -8.72 13.40
CA ALA A 96 4.07 -9.48 12.16
C ALA A 96 2.91 -10.49 12.03
N VAL A 97 2.67 -11.28 13.09
CA VAL A 97 1.61 -12.29 13.13
C VAL A 97 0.23 -11.62 13.11
N HIS A 98 0.05 -10.54 13.86
CA HIS A 98 -1.19 -9.75 13.87
C HIS A 98 -1.54 -9.25 12.47
N ALA A 99 -0.58 -8.61 11.79
CA ALA A 99 -0.77 -8.11 10.44
C ALA A 99 -1.04 -9.24 9.43
N LEU A 100 -0.40 -10.41 9.58
CA LEU A 100 -0.68 -11.59 8.77
C LEU A 100 -2.13 -12.07 8.95
N VAL A 101 -2.62 -12.17 10.19
CA VAL A 101 -3.99 -12.60 10.49
C VAL A 101 -5.01 -11.65 9.87
N LEU A 102 -4.86 -10.34 10.07
CA LEU A 102 -5.79 -9.34 9.54
C LEU A 102 -5.74 -9.26 8.00
N SER A 103 -4.55 -9.38 7.40
CA SER A 103 -4.39 -9.44 5.95
C SER A 103 -5.04 -10.70 5.36
N SER A 104 -4.85 -11.85 6.01
CA SER A 104 -5.45 -13.12 5.60
C SER A 104 -6.97 -13.10 5.76
N PHE A 105 -7.48 -12.47 6.81
CA PHE A 105 -8.90 -12.23 7.00
C PHE A 105 -9.47 -11.36 5.86
N THR A 106 -8.77 -10.29 5.49
CA THR A 106 -9.15 -9.45 4.34
C THR A 106 -9.12 -10.24 3.02
N LEU A 107 -8.14 -11.13 2.83
CA LEU A 107 -8.10 -12.05 1.69
C LEU A 107 -9.30 -12.99 1.66
N LEU A 108 -9.67 -13.58 2.80
CA LEU A 108 -10.85 -14.43 2.92
C LEU A 108 -12.14 -13.66 2.57
N GLN A 109 -12.26 -12.41 2.99
CA GLN A 109 -13.40 -11.57 2.61
C GLN A 109 -13.53 -11.41 1.10
N THR A 110 -12.41 -11.38 0.36
CA THR A 110 -12.50 -11.36 -1.10
C THR A 110 -13.19 -12.61 -1.61
N LEU A 111 -12.95 -13.80 -1.04
CA LEU A 111 -13.50 -15.06 -1.53
C LEU A 111 -15.01 -15.18 -1.29
N ILE A 112 -15.53 -14.44 -0.32
CA ILE A 112 -16.93 -14.53 0.13
C ILE A 112 -17.78 -13.39 -0.40
N TYR A 113 -17.25 -12.16 -0.46
CA TYR A 113 -18.01 -10.97 -0.79
C TYR A 113 -18.02 -10.65 -2.28
N LYS A 114 -18.97 -9.80 -2.69
CA LYS A 114 -19.12 -9.37 -4.08
C LYS A 114 -17.82 -8.74 -4.61
N ARG A 115 -17.41 -9.17 -5.80
CA ARG A 115 -16.24 -8.68 -6.55
C ARG A 115 -16.69 -7.98 -7.83
N ASP A 116 -15.79 -7.18 -8.41
CA ASP A 116 -16.00 -6.60 -9.75
C ASP A 116 -15.85 -7.69 -10.82
N GLU A 117 -16.60 -7.56 -11.92
CA GLU A 117 -16.44 -8.43 -13.08
C GLU A 117 -15.03 -8.28 -13.66
N GLY A 118 -14.30 -9.39 -13.76
CA GLY A 118 -12.91 -9.40 -14.23
C GLY A 118 -11.86 -9.04 -13.18
N GLN A 119 -12.24 -8.80 -11.92
CA GLN A 119 -11.30 -8.58 -10.82
C GLN A 119 -10.41 -9.81 -10.62
N LYS A 120 -9.14 -9.72 -11.02
CA LYS A 120 -8.17 -10.81 -11.02
C LYS A 120 -6.80 -10.35 -10.54
N VAL A 121 -6.01 -11.29 -10.04
CA VAL A 121 -4.58 -11.07 -9.74
C VAL A 121 -3.82 -10.90 -11.05
N SER A 122 -3.01 -9.85 -11.15
CA SER A 122 -2.24 -9.52 -12.35
C SER A 122 -1.05 -10.47 -12.54
N SER A 123 -0.55 -10.55 -13.78
CA SER A 123 0.60 -11.39 -14.11
C SER A 123 1.86 -11.01 -13.33
N PRO A 124 2.22 -9.73 -13.13
CA PRO A 124 3.37 -9.35 -12.30
C PRO A 124 3.30 -9.90 -10.87
N THR A 125 2.13 -9.80 -10.23
CA THR A 125 1.93 -10.36 -8.88
C THR A 125 2.08 -11.89 -8.87
N LYS A 126 1.51 -12.59 -9.86
CA LYS A 126 1.67 -14.05 -9.99
C LYS A 126 3.13 -14.45 -10.18
N VAL A 127 3.88 -13.70 -10.99
CA VAL A 127 5.32 -13.91 -11.19
C VAL A 127 6.07 -13.69 -9.88
N LEU A 128 5.78 -12.62 -9.14
CA LEU A 128 6.43 -12.36 -7.85
C LEU A 128 6.14 -13.45 -6.82
N ILE A 129 4.89 -13.93 -6.73
CA ILE A 129 4.51 -15.08 -5.89
C ILE A 129 5.30 -16.32 -6.31
N SER A 130 5.38 -16.59 -7.62
CA SER A 130 6.09 -17.77 -8.14
C SER A 130 7.58 -17.72 -7.84
N ILE A 131 8.23 -16.56 -8.05
CA ILE A 131 9.64 -16.33 -7.69
C ILE A 131 9.85 -16.56 -6.20
N THR A 132 8.95 -16.03 -5.37
CA THR A 132 9.03 -16.18 -3.90
C THR A 132 8.97 -17.65 -3.49
N VAL A 133 7.98 -18.39 -3.99
CA VAL A 133 7.77 -19.80 -3.63
C VAL A 133 8.90 -20.68 -4.16
N LEU A 134 9.32 -20.50 -5.41
CA LEU A 134 10.40 -21.28 -6.02
C LEU A 134 11.74 -20.97 -5.36
N GLY A 135 12.07 -19.70 -5.15
CA GLY A 135 13.32 -19.31 -4.50
C GLY A 135 13.38 -19.78 -3.05
N ALA A 136 12.29 -19.64 -2.29
CA ALA A 136 12.21 -20.20 -0.93
C ALA A 136 12.39 -21.73 -0.95
N GLY A 137 11.77 -22.43 -1.90
CA GLY A 137 11.93 -23.88 -2.07
C GLY A 137 13.37 -24.31 -2.37
N VAL A 138 14.07 -23.57 -3.23
CA VAL A 138 15.49 -23.83 -3.55
C VAL A 138 16.38 -23.62 -2.32
N VAL A 139 16.23 -22.50 -1.61
CA VAL A 139 17.05 -22.22 -0.42
C VAL A 139 16.73 -23.21 0.71
N PHE A 140 15.47 -23.58 0.89
CA PHE A 140 15.04 -24.60 1.84
C PHE A 140 15.66 -25.97 1.53
N ALA A 141 15.63 -26.42 0.28
CA ALA A 141 16.25 -27.68 -0.14
C ALA A 141 17.78 -27.67 0.03
N SER A 142 18.41 -26.53 -0.23
CA SER A 142 19.84 -26.31 0.02
C SER A 142 20.18 -26.40 1.52
N ALA A 143 19.31 -25.86 2.39
CA ALA A 143 19.49 -25.90 3.84
C ALA A 143 19.40 -27.33 4.38
N ILE A 144 18.39 -28.10 3.95
CA ILE A 144 18.26 -29.52 4.28
C ILE A 144 19.46 -30.33 3.81
N SER A 145 20.02 -29.97 2.64
CA SER A 145 21.19 -30.64 2.09
C SER A 145 22.51 -30.26 2.77
N GLY A 146 22.49 -29.39 3.79
CA GLY A 146 23.67 -28.87 4.48
C GLY A 146 24.56 -27.95 3.62
N ARG A 147 24.06 -27.49 2.47
CA ARG A 147 24.79 -26.60 1.54
C ARG A 147 24.59 -25.12 1.88
N SER A 148 23.50 -24.79 2.56
CA SER A 148 23.23 -23.47 3.13
C SER A 148 22.75 -23.62 4.57
N GLN A 149 22.68 -22.51 5.27
CA GLN A 149 22.16 -22.45 6.63
C GLN A 149 20.69 -22.04 6.62
N TRP A 150 19.98 -22.26 7.73
CA TRP A 150 18.56 -21.89 7.82
C TRP A 150 18.36 -20.38 7.78
N ILE A 151 19.30 -19.62 8.34
CA ILE A 151 19.29 -18.15 8.29
C ILE A 151 19.30 -17.60 6.85
N ASP A 152 19.86 -18.32 5.87
CA ASP A 152 19.86 -17.90 4.46
C ASP A 152 18.43 -17.86 3.88
N LEU A 153 17.59 -18.82 4.29
CA LEU A 153 16.16 -18.81 3.94
C LEU A 153 15.46 -17.61 4.55
N LEU A 154 15.77 -17.28 5.81
CA LEU A 154 15.14 -16.14 6.50
C LEU A 154 15.54 -14.82 5.84
N TYR A 155 16.82 -14.66 5.49
CA TYR A 155 17.26 -13.47 4.74
C TYR A 155 16.60 -13.37 3.38
N TYR A 156 16.49 -14.47 2.62
CA TYR A 156 15.72 -14.49 1.39
C TYR A 156 14.28 -13.98 1.59
N LEU A 157 13.56 -14.51 2.58
CA LEU A 157 12.17 -14.09 2.88
C LEU A 157 12.10 -12.61 3.31
N SER A 158 13.11 -12.12 4.06
CA SER A 158 13.18 -10.72 4.48
C SER A 158 13.34 -9.76 3.28
N TYR A 159 14.15 -10.12 2.29
CA TYR A 159 14.31 -9.33 1.06
C TYR A 159 13.03 -9.32 0.21
N ILE A 160 12.31 -10.45 0.13
CA ILE A 160 10.99 -10.49 -0.51
C ILE A 160 10.01 -9.56 0.21
N LYS A 161 9.92 -9.64 1.54
CA LYS A 161 9.07 -8.72 2.34
C LYS A 161 9.43 -7.26 2.08
N LEU A 162 10.72 -6.94 2.06
CA LEU A 162 11.19 -5.59 1.78
C LEU A 162 10.71 -5.14 0.39
N GLY A 163 11.00 -5.92 -0.66
CA GLY A 163 10.57 -5.62 -2.02
C GLY A 163 9.06 -5.45 -2.17
N ILE A 164 8.27 -6.34 -1.57
CA ILE A 164 6.80 -6.23 -1.51
C ILE A 164 6.37 -4.91 -0.88
N SER A 165 7.05 -4.47 0.19
CA SER A 165 6.71 -3.23 0.88
C SER A 165 6.88 -2.00 -0.03
N PHE A 166 7.75 -2.08 -1.05
CA PHE A 166 7.90 -1.03 -2.06
C PHE A 166 6.81 -1.02 -3.12
N VAL A 167 6.33 -2.18 -3.54
CA VAL A 167 5.47 -2.29 -4.72
C VAL A 167 3.99 -2.52 -4.40
N LYS A 168 3.65 -2.98 -3.18
CA LYS A 168 2.30 -3.45 -2.85
C LYS A 168 1.20 -2.42 -3.07
N TYR A 169 1.49 -1.13 -2.90
CA TYR A 169 0.51 -0.07 -3.04
C TYR A 169 0.29 0.36 -4.50
N CYS A 170 1.24 0.10 -5.40
CA CYS A 170 1.14 0.49 -6.81
C CYS A 170 -0.13 -0.03 -7.50
N PRO A 171 -0.54 -1.30 -7.35
CA PRO A 171 -1.77 -1.81 -7.95
C PRO A 171 -3.03 -1.07 -7.47
N GLN A 172 -3.10 -0.67 -6.20
CA GLN A 172 -4.25 0.08 -5.68
C GLN A 172 -4.24 1.53 -6.16
N VAL A 173 -3.07 2.18 -6.20
CA VAL A 173 -2.93 3.53 -6.78
C VAL A 173 -3.40 3.53 -8.23
N TYR A 174 -2.94 2.56 -9.02
CA TYR A 174 -3.35 2.40 -10.41
C TYR A 174 -4.84 2.10 -10.53
N LEU A 175 -5.39 1.21 -9.70
CA LEU A 175 -6.82 0.90 -9.72
C LEU A 175 -7.65 2.16 -9.46
N ASN A 176 -7.32 2.94 -8.43
CA ASN A 176 -8.00 4.18 -8.11
C ASN A 176 -7.92 5.19 -9.26
N TYR A 177 -6.77 5.26 -9.93
CA TYR A 177 -6.58 6.09 -11.12
C TYR A 177 -7.42 5.59 -12.28
N ALA A 178 -7.39 4.31 -12.62
CA ALA A 178 -8.11 3.75 -13.75
C ALA A 178 -9.64 3.84 -13.55
N SER A 179 -10.13 3.61 -12.33
CA SER A 179 -11.55 3.76 -12.00
C SER A 179 -11.98 5.20 -11.71
N GLN A 180 -11.02 6.12 -11.60
CA GLN A 180 -11.23 7.51 -11.16
C GLN A 180 -12.14 7.58 -9.90
N SER A 181 -11.90 6.67 -8.95
CA SER A 181 -12.71 6.45 -7.77
C SER A 181 -11.89 5.78 -6.67
N THR A 182 -12.18 6.09 -5.42
CA THR A 182 -11.60 5.41 -4.24
C THR A 182 -12.65 4.62 -3.45
N VAL A 183 -13.87 4.49 -3.98
CA VAL A 183 -14.96 3.72 -3.37
C VAL A 183 -14.59 2.24 -3.37
N GLY A 184 -14.26 1.68 -2.22
CA GLY A 184 -13.55 0.38 -2.19
C GLY A 184 -12.43 0.38 -1.18
N TRP A 185 -11.73 1.50 -1.13
CA TRP A 185 -10.49 1.70 -0.42
C TRP A 185 -10.71 2.52 0.85
N SER A 186 -10.35 1.95 2.00
CA SER A 186 -10.58 2.61 3.28
C SER A 186 -9.58 3.72 3.52
N ILE A 187 -10.02 4.98 3.38
CA ILE A 187 -9.17 6.13 3.70
C ILE A 187 -8.72 6.14 5.16
N HIS A 188 -9.51 5.59 6.08
CA HIS A 188 -9.15 5.49 7.49
C HIS A 188 -7.92 4.60 7.72
N ASN A 189 -7.72 3.56 6.90
CA ASN A 189 -6.48 2.78 6.91
C ASN A 189 -5.30 3.70 6.62
N ILE A 190 -5.42 4.53 5.58
CA ILE A 190 -4.35 5.41 5.08
C ILE A 190 -4.03 6.51 6.09
N LEU A 191 -5.05 7.11 6.70
CA LEU A 191 -4.84 8.14 7.73
C LEU A 191 -4.13 7.57 8.96
N LEU A 192 -4.46 6.34 9.37
CA LEU A 192 -3.77 5.65 10.47
C LEU A 192 -2.34 5.25 10.10
N ASP A 193 -2.10 4.77 8.87
CA ASP A 193 -0.76 4.44 8.37
C ASP A 193 0.12 5.70 8.34
N PHE A 194 -0.40 6.80 7.78
CA PHE A 194 0.26 8.10 7.73
C PHE A 194 0.55 8.63 9.13
N THR A 195 -0.41 8.53 10.06
CA THR A 195 -0.22 8.94 11.46
C THR A 195 0.89 8.14 12.12
N GLY A 196 0.92 6.81 11.92
CA GLY A 196 1.99 5.95 12.40
C GLY A 196 3.36 6.34 11.82
N GLY A 197 3.44 6.51 10.50
CA GLY A 197 4.67 6.92 9.80
C GLY A 197 5.18 8.29 10.27
N ALA A 198 4.30 9.29 10.33
CA ALA A 198 4.65 10.65 10.75
C ALA A 198 5.13 10.71 12.21
N LEU A 199 4.42 10.03 13.12
CA LEU A 199 4.83 9.93 14.52
C LEU A 199 6.14 9.15 14.69
N SER A 200 6.37 8.10 13.90
CA SER A 200 7.63 7.34 13.93
C SER A 200 8.83 8.20 13.49
N ILE A 201 8.68 9.00 12.43
CA ILE A 201 9.74 9.95 12.02
C ILE A 201 9.90 11.04 13.09
N GLY A 202 8.79 11.54 13.64
CA GLY A 202 8.81 12.52 14.72
C GLY A 202 9.58 12.03 15.96
N GLN A 203 9.39 10.77 16.36
CA GLN A 203 10.16 10.18 17.46
C GLN A 203 11.65 10.12 17.12
N LEU A 204 12.02 9.67 15.91
CA LEU A 204 13.43 9.60 15.50
C LEU A 204 14.12 10.98 15.54
N VAL A 205 13.43 12.03 15.08
CA VAL A 205 13.94 13.41 15.16
C VAL A 205 14.09 13.88 16.60
N LEU A 206 13.10 13.57 17.45
CA LEU A 206 13.15 13.91 18.87
C LEU A 206 14.30 13.19 19.59
N ASP A 207 14.49 11.89 19.33
CA ASP A 207 15.54 11.08 19.93
C ASP A 207 16.94 11.58 19.53
N ALA A 208 17.13 11.91 18.25
CA ALA A 208 18.38 12.51 17.74
C ALA A 208 18.66 13.89 18.36
N TYR A 209 17.62 14.69 18.56
CA TYR A 209 17.75 15.99 19.22
C TYR A 209 18.13 15.84 20.70
N ILE A 210 17.51 14.89 21.41
CA ILE A 210 17.79 14.62 22.84
C ILE A 210 19.18 14.03 23.03
N SER A 211 19.59 13.09 22.18
CA SER A 211 20.92 12.44 22.26
C SER A 211 22.05 13.37 21.80
N GLY A 212 21.74 14.45 21.09
CA GLY A 212 22.72 15.28 20.38
C GLY A 212 23.39 14.55 19.21
N ASP A 213 22.91 13.35 18.87
CA ASP A 213 23.49 12.48 17.85
C ASP A 213 22.48 12.27 16.70
N TRP A 214 22.73 12.96 15.60
CA TRP A 214 21.97 12.86 14.36
C TRP A 214 22.39 11.69 13.48
N SER A 215 23.49 11.02 13.82
CA SER A 215 23.96 9.86 13.05
C SER A 215 22.98 8.69 13.12
N GLY A 216 22.11 8.63 14.14
CA GLY A 216 21.02 7.66 14.20
C GLY A 216 19.95 7.82 13.12
N ILE A 217 19.79 9.02 12.53
CA ILE A 217 18.85 9.26 11.41
C ILE A 217 19.47 8.84 10.08
N SER A 218 20.77 9.08 9.87
CA SER A 218 21.49 8.64 8.67
C SER A 218 21.97 7.19 8.74
N GLY A 219 22.06 6.61 9.95
CA GLY A 219 22.57 5.28 10.24
C GLY A 219 21.57 4.14 10.06
N ASP A 220 20.27 4.43 9.96
CA ASP A 220 19.23 3.46 9.60
C ASP A 220 18.45 3.91 8.34
N PRO A 221 19.10 3.89 7.16
CA PRO A 221 18.49 4.31 5.90
C PRO A 221 17.29 3.44 5.51
N VAL A 222 17.21 2.21 6.05
CA VAL A 222 16.12 1.28 5.78
C VAL A 222 14.85 1.71 6.53
N LYS A 223 14.94 2.00 7.82
CA LYS A 223 13.78 2.45 8.62
C LYS A 223 13.30 3.82 8.17
N PHE A 224 14.21 4.75 7.89
CA PHE A 224 13.87 6.05 7.31
C PHE A 224 13.21 5.90 5.93
N GLY A 225 13.78 5.06 5.06
CA GLY A 225 13.25 4.80 3.71
C GLY A 225 11.87 4.16 3.71
N LEU A 226 11.61 3.21 4.62
CA LEU A 226 10.31 2.56 4.78
C LEU A 226 9.23 3.53 5.30
N GLY A 227 9.56 4.35 6.30
CA GLY A 227 8.66 5.38 6.81
C GLY A 227 8.33 6.44 5.77
N PHE A 228 9.34 6.92 5.03
CA PHE A 228 9.15 7.86 3.93
C PHE A 228 8.27 7.28 2.82
N LEU A 229 8.48 6.02 2.44
CA LEU A 229 7.72 5.38 1.37
C LEU A 229 6.24 5.20 1.74
N SER A 230 5.96 4.81 2.99
CA SER A 230 4.59 4.73 3.51
C SER A 230 3.91 6.10 3.41
N ILE A 231 4.55 7.15 3.93
CA ILE A 231 4.03 8.53 3.84
C ILE A 231 3.81 8.96 2.38
N ALA A 232 4.72 8.63 1.47
CA ALA A 232 4.59 9.00 0.06
C ALA A 232 3.35 8.37 -0.60
N PHE A 233 3.13 7.06 -0.40
CA PHE A 233 1.92 6.40 -0.90
C PHE A 233 0.65 6.92 -0.21
N ASP A 234 0.72 7.22 1.09
CA ASP A 234 -0.42 7.76 1.82
C ASP A 234 -0.83 9.13 1.28
N LEU A 235 0.12 10.02 0.99
CA LEU A 235 -0.15 11.30 0.35
C LEU A 235 -0.79 11.14 -1.03
N VAL A 236 -0.36 10.14 -1.81
CA VAL A 236 -1.00 9.81 -3.09
C VAL A 236 -2.46 9.38 -2.88
N PHE A 237 -2.73 8.48 -1.93
CA PHE A 237 -4.09 8.03 -1.65
C PHE A 237 -4.98 9.14 -1.08
N MET A 238 -4.44 9.98 -0.19
CA MET A 238 -5.13 11.16 0.33
C MET A 238 -5.45 12.15 -0.78
N THR A 239 -4.53 12.37 -1.73
CA THR A 239 -4.76 13.20 -2.92
C THR A 239 -5.84 12.61 -3.81
N GLN A 240 -5.78 11.29 -4.09
CA GLN A 240 -6.82 10.59 -4.86
C GLN A 240 -8.19 10.72 -4.19
N HIS A 241 -8.26 10.57 -2.86
CA HIS A 241 -9.52 10.56 -2.13
C HIS A 241 -10.12 11.96 -1.91
N TYR A 242 -9.34 12.92 -1.41
CA TYR A 242 -9.84 14.23 -0.99
C TYR A 242 -9.79 15.30 -2.07
N ILE A 243 -8.93 15.14 -3.08
CA ILE A 243 -8.73 16.15 -4.14
C ILE A 243 -9.31 15.66 -5.46
N LEU A 244 -8.80 14.54 -5.99
CA LEU A 244 -9.13 14.11 -7.35
C LEU A 244 -10.53 13.46 -7.47
N TYR A 245 -10.91 12.60 -6.53
CA TYR A 245 -12.12 11.77 -6.62
C TYR A 245 -13.15 12.03 -5.51
N ARG A 246 -13.10 13.22 -4.89
CA ARG A 246 -13.89 13.60 -3.70
C ARG A 246 -15.41 13.36 -3.80
N ASN A 247 -15.99 13.55 -4.98
CA ASN A 247 -17.44 13.54 -5.18
C ASN A 247 -17.97 12.25 -5.83
N ARG A 248 -17.14 11.20 -5.95
CA ARG A 248 -17.54 9.93 -6.58
C ARG A 248 -18.07 8.97 -5.51
N GLN A 249 -19.37 8.68 -5.57
CA GLN A 249 -20.02 7.67 -4.71
C GLN A 249 -20.25 6.34 -5.43
N ASP A 250 -20.15 6.34 -6.75
CA ASP A 250 -20.43 5.17 -7.58
C ASP A 250 -19.17 4.33 -7.80
N PHE A 251 -19.36 3.00 -7.79
CA PHE A 251 -18.40 2.07 -8.40
C PHE A 251 -18.49 2.24 -9.91
N TYR A 252 -17.43 2.72 -10.57
CA TYR A 252 -17.47 2.85 -12.03
C TYR A 252 -17.38 1.50 -12.73
N THR A 253 -17.96 1.46 -13.93
CA THR A 253 -18.12 0.35 -14.86
C THR A 253 -16.84 -0.48 -15.03
N PRO A 254 -16.92 -1.83 -15.04
CA PRO A 254 -15.74 -2.70 -15.05
C PRO A 254 -14.78 -2.41 -16.22
N LEU A 255 -13.48 -2.53 -15.94
CA LEU A 255 -12.35 -2.34 -16.88
C LEU A 255 -12.50 -3.10 -18.21
N SER A 256 -13.28 -4.18 -18.22
CA SER A 256 -13.65 -4.94 -19.43
C SER A 256 -14.38 -4.11 -20.49
N MET A 257 -15.00 -2.99 -20.12
CA MET A 257 -15.65 -2.08 -21.07
C MET A 257 -14.70 -1.04 -21.67
N VAL A 258 -13.49 -0.87 -21.12
CA VAL A 258 -12.45 0.01 -21.68
C VAL A 258 -11.64 -0.74 -22.74
N GLU A 259 -11.24 -1.99 -22.47
CA GLU A 259 -10.48 -2.82 -23.43
C GLU A 259 -11.27 -3.18 -24.71
N ASN A 260 -12.61 -3.29 -24.62
CA ASN A 260 -13.43 -3.67 -25.78
C ASN A 260 -13.79 -2.51 -26.71
N ASN A 261 -13.65 -1.25 -26.28
CA ASN A 261 -13.97 -0.08 -27.11
C ASN A 261 -12.84 0.32 -28.08
N ASP A 262 -11.62 -0.16 -27.85
CA ASP A 262 -10.49 0.06 -28.77
C ASP A 262 -10.46 -0.97 -29.92
N GLY A 263 -11.31 -2.02 -29.85
CA GLY A 263 -11.34 -3.12 -30.81
C GLY A 263 -12.46 -3.10 -31.85
N ASP A 264 -13.53 -2.30 -31.66
CA ASP A 264 -14.73 -2.36 -32.50
C ASP A 264 -15.11 -1.01 -33.09
N ASN A 265 -14.18 -0.40 -33.82
CA ASN A 265 -14.45 0.79 -34.64
C ASN A 265 -14.30 0.50 -36.13
N ASN A 266 -14.81 -0.66 -36.58
CA ASN A 266 -14.91 -0.95 -38.00
C ASN A 266 -16.22 -1.65 -38.39
N GLY A 267 -17.23 -0.82 -38.66
CA GLY A 267 -18.24 -1.10 -39.67
C GLY A 267 -19.50 -1.82 -39.21
N ARG A 268 -20.60 -1.06 -39.02
CA ARG A 268 -21.84 -1.22 -39.81
C ARG A 268 -22.88 -0.19 -39.41
N ARG A 269 -23.27 0.61 -40.42
CA ARG A 269 -24.43 1.50 -40.41
C ARG A 269 -25.66 0.64 -40.75
N GLY A 270 -26.59 0.43 -39.82
CA GLY A 270 -27.80 -0.37 -40.07
C GLY A 270 -28.87 -0.26 -38.97
N SER A 271 -29.97 0.42 -39.32
CA SER A 271 -31.37 0.27 -38.88
C SER A 271 -31.74 0.00 -37.40
N ILE A 272 -32.21 1.07 -36.75
CA ILE A 272 -33.39 1.23 -35.85
C ILE A 272 -34.11 -0.05 -35.34
N GLY A 273 -34.27 -0.14 -34.01
CA GLY A 273 -35.32 -0.92 -33.34
C GLY A 273 -35.10 -1.18 -31.85
N GLU A 274 -35.77 -0.40 -30.99
CA GLU A 274 -36.12 -0.69 -29.58
C GLU A 274 -35.15 -1.47 -28.67
N GLN A 275 -34.23 -0.74 -28.01
CA GLN A 275 -33.82 -1.05 -26.63
C GLN A 275 -33.25 0.21 -25.94
N LYS A 276 -34.08 1.25 -25.83
CA LYS A 276 -33.80 2.42 -24.99
C LYS A 276 -34.40 2.21 -23.60
N GLY A 277 -33.74 1.39 -22.80
CA GLY A 277 -34.04 1.24 -21.38
C GLY A 277 -32.77 0.78 -20.69
N LEU A 278 -32.23 1.61 -19.79
CA LEU A 278 -30.93 1.47 -19.13
C LEU A 278 -29.73 1.66 -20.06
N LEU A 279 -29.14 2.87 -20.06
CA LEU A 279 -27.71 3.11 -19.84
C LEU A 279 -27.39 4.59 -20.11
N LEU A 280 -26.58 5.15 -19.20
CA LEU A 280 -25.90 6.46 -19.17
C LEU A 280 -26.64 7.65 -18.53
N PRO A 281 -26.10 8.14 -17.40
CA PRO A 281 -25.94 9.55 -17.15
C PRO A 281 -24.48 9.97 -17.39
N ALA A 282 -24.31 10.70 -18.50
CA ALA A 282 -23.51 11.91 -18.61
C ALA A 282 -21.97 11.85 -18.38
N HIS A 283 -21.26 11.72 -19.50
CA HIS A 283 -20.06 12.54 -19.76
C HIS A 283 -20.46 14.03 -19.78
N ARG A 284 -20.65 14.64 -18.62
CA ARG A 284 -20.65 16.09 -18.44
C ARG A 284 -19.57 16.40 -17.42
N ASN A 285 -18.43 16.88 -17.90
CA ASN A 285 -17.54 17.84 -17.19
C ASN A 285 -16.20 18.08 -17.91
N TYR A 286 -15.95 17.47 -19.08
CA TYR A 286 -14.79 17.85 -19.91
C TYR A 286 -15.15 18.83 -21.04
N GLN A 287 -16.42 18.88 -21.48
CA GLN A 287 -16.86 19.81 -22.53
C GLN A 287 -17.22 21.22 -22.04
N SER A 288 -17.40 21.43 -20.73
CA SER A 288 -17.67 22.77 -20.18
C SER A 288 -16.43 23.67 -20.25
N THR A 289 -15.26 23.12 -19.93
CA THR A 289 -13.99 23.88 -19.96
C THR A 289 -13.56 24.23 -21.40
N GLN A 290 -13.84 23.38 -22.38
CA GLN A 290 -13.58 23.71 -23.80
C GLN A 290 -14.62 24.64 -24.42
N ARG A 291 -15.91 24.57 -24.01
CA ARG A 291 -16.91 25.55 -24.46
C ARG A 291 -16.64 26.94 -23.90
N GLU A 292 -16.21 27.07 -22.64
CA GLU A 292 -15.83 28.37 -22.07
C GLU A 292 -14.56 28.94 -22.74
N ALA A 293 -13.56 28.11 -23.05
CA ALA A 293 -12.37 28.54 -23.79
C ALA A 293 -12.70 28.93 -25.25
N SER A 294 -13.60 28.21 -25.92
CA SER A 294 -14.05 28.49 -27.28
C SER A 294 -14.91 29.75 -27.38
N VAL A 295 -15.81 29.99 -26.41
CA VAL A 295 -16.66 31.18 -26.37
C VAL A 295 -15.83 32.42 -26.03
N ARG A 296 -14.84 32.32 -25.13
CA ARG A 296 -13.94 33.42 -24.80
C ARG A 296 -12.99 33.77 -25.96
N SER A 297 -12.55 32.77 -26.73
CA SER A 297 -11.74 32.97 -27.94
C SER A 297 -12.52 33.64 -29.09
N LYS A 298 -13.81 33.31 -29.26
CA LYS A 298 -14.68 33.99 -30.24
C LYS A 298 -14.97 35.43 -29.85
N SER A 299 -15.30 35.67 -28.59
CA SER A 299 -15.59 37.03 -28.09
C SER A 299 -14.39 37.98 -28.19
N MET A 300 -13.14 37.51 -28.07
CA MET A 300 -11.96 38.37 -28.28
C MET A 300 -11.70 38.67 -29.77
N LYS A 301 -11.96 37.72 -30.67
CA LYS A 301 -11.83 37.95 -32.12
C LYS A 301 -12.88 38.93 -32.65
N ASP A 302 -14.09 38.90 -32.11
CA ASP A 302 -15.17 39.82 -32.50
C ASP A 302 -14.91 41.26 -32.00
N LEU A 303 -14.13 41.43 -30.92
CA LEU A 303 -13.69 42.73 -30.41
C LEU A 303 -12.51 43.31 -31.21
N GLU A 304 -11.63 42.48 -31.78
CA GLU A 304 -10.54 42.94 -32.67
C GLU A 304 -11.04 43.31 -34.07
N LEU A 305 -12.12 42.69 -34.55
CA LEU A 305 -12.72 42.97 -35.87
C LEU A 305 -13.68 44.18 -35.89
N GLY A 306 -14.05 44.72 -34.72
CA GLY A 306 -14.95 45.88 -34.60
C GLY A 306 -14.27 47.25 -34.54
N VAL A 307 -12.93 47.33 -34.68
CA VAL A 307 -12.15 48.58 -34.53
C VAL A 307 -11.51 49.04 -35.86
N GLN A 308 -11.78 48.36 -36.98
CA GLN A 308 -11.39 48.84 -38.30
C GLN A 308 -12.62 49.28 -39.11
N HIS A 309 -13.14 50.47 -38.81
CA HIS A 309 -13.75 51.38 -39.78
C HIS A 309 -13.87 52.79 -39.20
#